data_AF-A0A804IVP5-F1
#
_entry.id   AF-A0A804IVP5-F1
#
_cell.length_a   1.000
_cell.length_b   1.000
_cell.length_c   1.000
_cell.angle_alpha   90.00
_cell.angle_beta   90.00
_cell.angle_gamma   90.00
#
_symmetry.space_group_name_H-M   'P 1'
#
loop_
_entity.id
_entity.type
_entity.pdbx_description
1 polymer ?
#
loop_
_entity_poly.entity_id
_entity_poly.type
_entity_poly.pdbx_seq_one_letter_code
_entity_poly.pdbx_strand_id
1 'polypeptide(L)'
;MARRMTKASVLLYLLTASILCSPAIGGDTVTPNRPLVDDGETGLISAGGSFELGFFSPVGSTNRYIGIWYHRIPIQTVVWVANRQRPVTGRSGKLSLETDGALVITDGKNSTVIWSSGPLALGNPVARLLDNGNFVVEEEGSDDDPRSFAWQSFDFLTDTLLPSMKIGWNLTSGLNRNLTAWRSVSDPAPSEYGTGFDVHGIPQIFLWSGSRRYWRGGSWNGRQFSGIQEMKTDNVFDMVFVGDAREIVYSFYMRESSVVSRLVISQSGMLQRLVWIEESEMWSVFWFAPNDHCDNMLSPCGPYGVCYPNESPKCKCLQGFHPKNPRSWDLRDGTDGCVRNTALDCRNGTDGFITLSSVKIPHTSTSMVDRSMSLEECEALCRRNCSCKAYASANISGSESSSGCIIWTTELTDIKMYDSGSGQDIYVRLAAADLGTFDQFSW
;
A
#
# COMPACT_ATOMS: atom_id res chain seq x y z
N MET A 1 43.86 -11.40 47.62
CA MET A 1 43.64 -10.32 48.60
C MET A 1 42.22 -9.79 48.38
N ALA A 2 41.22 -10.46 48.97
CA ALA A 2 39.80 -10.13 48.75
C ALA A 2 39.36 -9.05 49.74
N ARG A 3 39.14 -7.82 49.27
CA ARG A 3 38.56 -6.75 50.10
C ARG A 3 37.08 -7.06 50.31
N ARG A 4 36.70 -7.37 51.56
CA ARG A 4 35.31 -7.44 52.00
C ARG A 4 34.68 -6.06 51.87
N MET A 5 33.79 -5.89 50.90
CA MET A 5 32.90 -4.74 50.87
C MET A 5 31.83 -4.92 51.96
N THR A 6 31.69 -3.92 52.82
CA THR A 6 30.68 -3.89 53.88
C THR A 6 29.30 -3.65 53.28
N LYS A 7 28.25 -4.22 53.90
CA LYS A 7 26.84 -4.13 53.43
C LYS A 7 26.36 -2.68 53.19
N ALA A 8 26.95 -1.70 53.89
CA ALA A 8 26.67 -0.28 53.69
C ALA A 8 27.20 0.28 52.36
N SER A 9 28.34 -0.21 51.85
CA SER A 9 28.89 0.20 50.55
C SER A 9 28.11 -0.41 49.38
N VAL A 10 27.50 -1.58 49.55
CA VAL A 10 26.62 -2.19 48.52
C VAL A 10 25.29 -1.44 48.44
N LEU A 11 24.74 -1.00 49.58
CA LEU A 11 23.52 -0.18 49.61
C LEU A 11 23.73 1.20 48.96
N LEU A 12 24.89 1.84 49.20
CA LEU A 12 25.20 3.14 48.60
C LEU A 12 25.40 3.03 47.07
N TYR A 13 26.01 1.95 46.58
CA TYR A 13 26.10 1.66 45.14
C TYR A 13 24.74 1.35 44.50
N LEU A 14 23.84 0.66 45.21
CA LEU A 14 22.47 0.40 44.73
C LEU A 14 21.60 1.65 44.73
N LEU A 15 21.80 2.58 45.68
CA LEU A 15 21.13 3.89 45.74
C LEU A 15 21.68 4.89 44.72
N THR A 16 22.95 4.82 44.32
CA THR A 16 23.51 5.66 43.24
C THR A 16 23.28 5.08 41.85
N ALA A 17 23.14 3.76 41.70
CA ALA A 17 22.80 3.12 40.43
C ALA A 17 21.30 3.27 40.06
N SER A 18 20.44 3.64 41.02
CA SER A 18 19.02 3.94 40.80
C SER A 18 18.74 5.42 40.50
N ILE A 19 19.77 6.26 40.35
CA ILE A 19 19.66 7.70 40.03
C ILE A 19 20.24 8.05 38.64
N LEU A 20 20.67 7.06 37.85
CA LEU A 20 21.18 7.25 36.48
C LEU A 20 20.30 6.58 35.40
N CYS A 21 18.99 6.61 35.61
CA CYS A 21 18.03 6.54 34.51
C CYS A 21 17.06 7.70 34.70
N SER A 22 17.43 8.88 34.20
CA SER A 22 16.40 9.87 33.88
C SER A 22 15.70 9.31 32.65
N PRO A 23 14.42 8.90 32.71
CA PRO A 23 13.65 8.86 31.47
C PRO A 23 13.72 10.30 30.94
N ALA A 24 14.16 10.50 29.71
CA ALA A 24 13.81 11.73 29.03
C ALA A 24 12.28 11.73 28.96
N ILE A 25 11.61 12.47 29.85
CA ILE A 25 10.14 12.54 29.91
C ILE A 25 9.68 13.47 28.78
N GLY A 26 9.83 13.00 27.54
CA GLY A 26 8.88 13.36 26.49
C GLY A 26 7.56 12.70 26.88
N GLY A 27 6.53 13.50 27.18
CA GLY A 27 5.19 12.93 27.32
C GLY A 27 4.75 12.32 25.98
N ASP A 28 3.64 11.59 25.99
CA ASP A 28 2.94 11.11 24.80
C ASP A 28 1.88 12.11 24.30
N THR A 29 1.67 13.21 25.04
CA THR A 29 0.64 14.22 24.79
C THR A 29 1.16 15.65 24.53
N VAL A 30 0.44 16.37 23.66
CA VAL A 30 0.49 17.82 23.47
C VAL A 30 -0.83 18.41 23.95
N THR A 31 -0.76 19.42 24.82
CA THR A 31 -1.95 20.12 25.34
C THR A 31 -1.84 21.62 25.03
N PRO A 32 -2.92 22.40 25.16
CA PRO A 32 -2.86 23.83 24.86
C PRO A 32 -1.83 24.61 25.68
N ASN A 33 -1.53 24.13 26.89
CA ASN A 33 -0.54 24.74 27.78
C ASN A 33 0.87 24.18 27.60
N ARG A 34 1.03 23.04 26.90
CA ARG A 34 2.31 22.36 26.70
C ARG A 34 2.55 22.07 25.21
N PRO A 35 2.89 23.10 24.43
CA PRO A 35 3.26 22.94 23.03
C PRO A 35 4.62 22.26 22.88
N LEU A 36 4.84 21.62 21.72
CA LEU A 36 6.13 21.06 21.35
C LEU A 36 6.96 22.11 20.60
N VAL A 37 8.19 22.34 21.05
CA VAL A 37 9.08 23.40 20.54
C VAL A 37 10.30 22.78 19.87
N ASP A 38 10.79 23.41 18.80
CA ASP A 38 11.97 22.98 18.05
C ASP A 38 13.28 23.39 18.75
N ASP A 39 13.55 22.82 19.92
CA ASP A 39 14.77 23.03 20.71
C ASP A 39 15.90 22.04 20.38
N GLY A 40 15.59 20.97 19.65
CA GLY A 40 16.53 19.93 19.24
C GLY A 40 16.75 18.81 20.26
N GLU A 41 16.04 18.84 21.40
CA GLU A 41 16.15 17.83 22.47
C GLU A 41 14.78 17.21 22.82
N THR A 42 13.69 17.92 22.57
CA THR A 42 12.35 17.52 23.00
C THR A 42 11.58 16.83 21.88
N GLY A 43 11.29 15.54 22.08
CA GLY A 43 10.37 14.73 21.28
C GLY A 43 9.18 14.25 22.10
N LEU A 44 8.10 13.89 21.42
CA LEU A 44 6.92 13.25 21.98
C LEU A 44 7.03 11.75 21.75
N ILE A 45 7.19 10.95 22.81
CA ILE A 45 7.41 9.51 22.70
C ILE A 45 6.10 8.80 23.02
N SER A 46 5.70 7.84 22.20
CA SER A 46 4.49 7.03 22.46
C SER A 46 4.62 6.27 23.78
N ALA A 47 3.51 5.95 24.45
CA ALA A 47 3.54 5.38 25.81
C ALA A 47 4.40 4.11 25.95
N GLY A 48 4.36 3.22 24.97
CA GLY A 48 5.20 2.02 24.86
C GLY A 48 6.58 2.27 24.24
N GLY A 49 6.89 3.49 23.81
CA GLY A 49 8.19 3.86 23.26
C GLY A 49 8.48 3.25 21.89
N SER A 50 7.46 3.02 21.07
CA SER A 50 7.59 2.48 19.71
C SER A 50 7.87 3.59 18.70
N PHE A 51 7.19 4.73 18.86
CA PHE A 51 7.26 5.86 17.95
C PHE A 51 7.61 7.14 18.68
N GLU A 52 8.20 8.07 17.95
CA GLU A 52 8.52 9.42 18.41
C GLU A 52 8.06 10.43 17.36
N LEU A 53 7.45 11.51 17.84
CA LEU A 53 7.05 12.67 17.04
C LEU A 53 7.89 13.88 17.44
N GLY A 54 8.39 14.62 16.47
CA GLY A 54 9.13 15.85 16.74
C GLY A 54 9.61 16.60 15.51
N PHE A 55 10.35 17.68 15.77
CA PHE A 55 10.99 18.46 14.71
C PHE A 55 12.25 17.77 14.21
N PHE A 56 12.35 17.56 12.90
CA PHE A 56 13.51 16.96 12.26
C PHE A 56 13.94 17.72 11.00
N SER A 57 15.16 17.43 10.54
CA SER A 57 15.69 17.90 9.26
C SER A 57 16.04 16.68 8.40
N PRO A 58 15.47 16.57 7.18
CA PRO A 58 15.89 15.55 6.22
C PRO A 58 17.39 15.63 5.94
N VAL A 59 17.99 14.50 5.58
CA VAL A 59 19.42 14.42 5.25
C VAL A 59 19.75 15.40 4.12
N GLY A 60 20.77 16.23 4.31
CA GLY A 60 21.19 17.23 3.33
C GLY A 60 20.30 18.48 3.25
N SER A 61 19.43 18.71 4.24
CA SER A 61 18.57 19.88 4.33
C SER A 61 18.66 20.56 5.70
N THR A 62 18.51 21.88 5.74
CA THR A 62 18.38 22.66 6.99
C THR A 62 16.93 23.02 7.32
N ASN A 63 16.01 22.68 6.42
CA ASN A 63 14.58 22.86 6.63
C ASN A 63 14.09 22.01 7.80
N ARG A 64 13.10 22.52 8.53
CA ARG A 64 12.52 21.84 9.71
C ARG A 64 11.09 21.40 9.43
N TYR A 65 10.78 20.17 9.83
CA TYR A 65 9.47 19.55 9.67
C TYR A 65 9.05 18.83 10.94
N ILE A 66 7.76 18.76 11.21
CA ILE A 66 7.20 17.80 12.18
C ILE A 66 7.04 16.46 11.47
N GLY A 67 7.61 15.41 12.05
CA GLY A 67 7.45 14.05 11.57
C GLY A 67 7.32 13.04 12.70
N ILE A 68 6.96 11.81 12.33
CA ILE A 68 6.91 10.64 13.19
C ILE A 68 7.96 9.66 12.67
N TRP A 69 8.74 9.04 13.56
CA TRP A 69 9.70 7.99 13.25
C TRP A 69 9.65 6.88 14.30
N TYR A 70 10.28 5.74 13.99
CA TYR A 70 10.48 4.68 14.97
C TYR A 70 11.50 5.12 16.02
N HIS A 71 11.12 5.10 17.29
CA HIS A 71 11.98 5.57 18.38
C HIS A 71 13.14 4.59 18.67
N ARG A 72 12.86 3.29 18.58
CA ARG A 72 13.83 2.22 18.91
C ARG A 72 14.79 1.87 17.78
N ILE A 73 14.56 2.38 16.57
CA ILE A 73 15.42 2.09 15.42
C ILE A 73 16.51 3.17 15.35
N PRO A 74 17.81 2.79 15.39
CA PRO A 74 18.91 3.76 15.48
C PRO A 74 19.04 4.64 14.24
N ILE A 75 18.66 4.12 13.06
CA ILE A 75 18.61 4.88 11.82
C ILE A 75 17.26 5.60 11.75
N GLN A 76 17.27 6.93 11.87
CA GLN A 76 16.06 7.75 11.84
C GLN A 76 15.23 7.46 10.57
N THR A 77 14.14 6.72 10.77
CA THR A 77 13.23 6.28 9.70
C THR A 77 11.90 7.00 9.88
N VAL A 78 11.75 8.11 9.16
CA VAL A 78 10.53 8.94 9.20
C VAL A 78 9.43 8.25 8.41
N VAL A 79 8.26 8.11 9.02
CA VAL A 79 7.09 7.38 8.49
C VAL A 79 5.89 8.28 8.24
N TRP A 80 5.91 9.51 8.76
CA TRP A 80 4.88 10.52 8.55
C TRP A 80 5.47 11.93 8.70
N VAL A 81 4.93 12.91 7.96
CA VAL A 81 5.39 14.32 7.97
C VAL A 81 4.19 15.26 7.82
N ALA A 82 3.97 16.15 8.78
CA ALA A 82 2.82 17.06 8.80
C ALA A 82 2.95 18.16 7.73
N ASN A 83 3.96 19.01 7.86
CA ASN A 83 4.16 20.20 7.05
C ASN A 83 5.03 19.94 5.81
N ARG A 84 4.88 18.78 5.18
CA ARG A 84 5.75 18.31 4.08
C ARG A 84 5.84 19.27 2.88
N GLN A 85 4.81 20.09 2.65
CA GLN A 85 4.80 21.08 1.55
C GLN A 85 5.46 22.41 1.92
N ARG A 86 5.45 22.79 3.20
CA ARG A 86 5.93 24.09 3.68
C ARG A 86 6.82 23.87 4.91
N PRO A 87 8.15 23.94 4.77
CA PRO A 87 9.05 23.79 5.91
C PRO A 87 8.98 24.99 6.86
N VAL A 88 9.36 24.75 8.11
CA VAL A 88 9.75 25.81 9.04
C VAL A 88 11.20 26.19 8.76
N THR A 89 11.49 27.50 8.74
CA THR A 89 12.84 28.02 8.51
C THR A 89 13.57 28.21 9.84
N GLY A 90 14.72 27.52 10.01
CA GLY A 90 15.51 27.57 11.24
C GLY A 90 14.86 26.82 12.41
N ARG A 91 15.58 26.74 13.55
CA ARG A 91 15.14 26.02 14.76
C ARG A 91 14.32 26.92 15.68
N SER A 92 13.10 27.19 15.27
CA SER A 92 12.18 28.04 16.03
C SER A 92 10.73 27.59 15.89
N GLY A 93 10.50 26.41 15.29
CA GLY A 93 9.17 25.88 15.07
C GLY A 93 8.45 25.59 16.39
N LYS A 94 7.13 25.70 16.35
CA LYS A 94 6.26 25.32 17.46
C LYS A 94 5.04 24.58 16.94
N LEU A 95 4.80 23.38 17.43
CA LEU A 95 3.56 22.63 17.25
C LEU A 95 2.69 22.86 18.49
N SER A 96 1.54 23.49 18.29
CA SER A 96 0.58 23.82 19.36
C SER A 96 -0.76 23.14 19.09
N LEU A 97 -1.47 22.84 20.17
CA LEU A 97 -2.87 22.47 20.15
C LEU A 97 -3.67 23.66 20.67
N GLU A 98 -4.54 24.23 19.86
CA GLU A 98 -5.35 25.38 20.26
C GLU A 98 -6.55 24.92 21.11
N THR A 99 -7.18 25.86 21.84
CA THR A 99 -8.30 25.54 22.74
C THR A 99 -9.54 25.02 22.01
N ASP A 100 -9.66 25.23 20.70
CA ASP A 100 -10.73 24.69 19.85
C ASP A 100 -10.37 23.33 19.22
N GLY A 101 -9.22 22.77 19.59
CA GLY A 101 -8.69 21.50 19.10
C GLY A 101 -7.84 21.61 17.83
N ALA A 102 -7.64 22.78 17.24
CA ALA A 102 -6.80 22.90 16.05
C ALA A 102 -5.33 22.57 16.37
N LEU A 103 -4.72 21.67 15.60
CA LEU A 103 -3.27 21.52 15.57
C LEU A 103 -2.69 22.60 14.65
N VAL A 104 -1.66 23.31 15.13
CA VAL A 104 -1.04 24.42 14.41
C VAL A 104 0.47 24.33 14.49
N ILE A 105 1.14 24.40 13.33
CA ILE A 105 2.59 24.54 13.23
C ILE A 105 2.90 25.99 12.85
N THR A 106 3.70 26.67 13.67
CA THR A 106 4.13 28.06 13.43
C THR A 106 5.65 28.17 13.27
N ASP A 107 6.10 29.19 12.55
CA ASP A 107 7.48 29.65 12.65
C ASP A 107 7.70 30.47 13.93
N GLY A 108 8.91 30.48 14.50
CA GLY A 108 9.18 31.21 15.74
C GLY A 108 9.64 32.65 15.54
N LYS A 109 9.73 33.13 14.29
CA LYS A 109 10.10 34.53 14.02
C LYS A 109 8.90 35.46 14.10
N ASN A 110 7.81 35.10 13.43
CA ASN A 110 6.61 35.94 13.29
C ASN A 110 5.33 35.20 13.69
N SER A 111 5.44 33.98 14.24
CA SER A 111 4.30 33.09 14.50
C SER A 111 3.47 32.83 13.24
N THR A 112 4.12 32.82 12.06
CA THR A 112 3.43 32.55 10.79
C THR A 112 2.91 31.12 10.82
N VAL A 113 1.62 30.93 10.52
CA VAL A 113 1.04 29.58 10.39
C VAL A 113 1.58 28.91 9.12
N ILE A 114 2.30 27.82 9.34
CA ILE A 114 2.91 26.99 8.28
C ILE A 114 1.96 25.88 7.86
N TRP A 115 1.28 25.26 8.83
CA TRP A 115 0.33 24.17 8.64
C TRP A 115 -0.72 24.19 9.77
N SER A 116 -1.95 23.77 9.47
CA SER A 116 -3.00 23.58 10.47
C SER A 116 -3.97 22.47 10.05
N SER A 117 -4.53 21.75 11.03
CA SER A 117 -5.64 20.81 10.82
C SER A 117 -6.99 21.51 10.59
N GLY A 118 -7.10 22.79 10.93
CA GLY A 118 -8.39 23.48 11.10
C GLY A 118 -9.03 23.21 12.47
N PRO A 119 -10.03 24.02 12.87
CA PRO A 119 -10.73 23.88 14.15
C PRO A 119 -11.54 22.59 14.21
N LEU A 120 -11.47 21.89 15.33
CA LEU A 120 -12.13 20.59 15.54
C LEU A 120 -13.37 20.70 16.45
N ALA A 121 -13.63 21.89 17.03
CA ALA A 121 -14.76 22.18 17.91
C ALA A 121 -14.80 21.30 19.17
N LEU A 122 -13.63 21.06 19.76
CA LEU A 122 -13.47 20.35 21.03
C LEU A 122 -13.54 21.31 22.22
N GLY A 123 -13.87 20.79 23.41
CA GLY A 123 -13.95 21.58 24.65
C GLY A 123 -12.62 21.60 25.40
N ASN A 124 -12.08 20.41 25.68
CA ASN A 124 -10.81 20.15 26.33
C ASN A 124 -9.98 19.22 25.44
N PRO A 125 -9.35 19.75 24.38
CA PRO A 125 -8.63 18.93 23.43
C PRO A 125 -7.29 18.44 24.00
N VAL A 126 -6.96 17.19 23.70
CA VAL A 126 -5.64 16.59 23.91
C VAL A 126 -5.20 15.94 22.61
N ALA A 127 -3.94 16.16 22.24
CA ALA A 127 -3.32 15.46 21.13
C ALA A 127 -2.34 14.42 21.65
N ARG A 128 -2.39 13.19 21.14
CA ARG A 128 -1.63 12.04 21.67
C ARG A 128 -0.97 11.25 20.56
N LEU A 129 0.25 10.78 20.78
CA LEU A 129 0.92 9.80 19.92
C LEU A 129 0.71 8.37 20.46
N LEU A 130 -0.05 7.56 19.72
CA LEU A 130 -0.34 6.18 20.06
C LEU A 130 0.82 5.24 19.68
N ASP A 131 0.86 4.04 20.29
CA ASP A 131 1.92 3.04 20.06
C ASP A 131 1.90 2.37 18.68
N ASN A 132 0.81 2.53 17.93
CA ASN A 132 0.77 2.15 16.51
C ASN A 132 1.33 3.25 15.59
N GLY A 133 1.73 4.40 16.13
CA GLY A 133 2.26 5.56 15.40
C GLY A 133 1.18 6.54 14.94
N ASN A 134 -0.09 6.34 15.31
CA ASN A 134 -1.15 7.28 14.99
C ASN A 134 -1.10 8.46 15.97
N PHE A 135 -0.84 9.66 15.44
CA PHE A 135 -1.02 10.91 16.17
C PHE A 135 -2.48 11.36 16.04
N VAL A 136 -3.17 11.52 17.17
CA VAL A 136 -4.62 11.78 17.23
C VAL A 136 -4.92 13.05 18.02
N VAL A 137 -6.10 13.64 17.78
CA VAL A 137 -6.70 14.69 18.62
C VAL A 137 -8.07 14.22 19.06
N GLU A 138 -8.33 14.31 20.36
CA GLU A 138 -9.56 13.86 21.00
C GLU A 138 -9.92 14.75 22.21
N GLU A 139 -11.11 14.53 22.78
CA GLU A 139 -11.51 15.13 24.04
C GLU A 139 -10.83 14.40 25.21
N GLU A 140 -10.33 15.15 26.20
CA GLU A 140 -9.69 14.57 27.37
C GLU A 140 -10.63 13.56 28.08
N GLY A 141 -10.12 12.35 28.36
CA GLY A 141 -10.86 11.28 29.03
C GLY A 141 -11.63 10.33 28.10
N SER A 142 -11.37 10.36 26.79
CA SER A 142 -12.04 9.50 25.80
C SER A 142 -11.48 8.06 25.68
N ASP A 143 -10.61 7.64 26.61
CA ASP A 143 -9.99 6.29 26.69
C ASP A 143 -9.38 5.77 25.36
N ASP A 144 -8.86 6.67 24.53
CA ASP A 144 -8.30 6.37 23.19
C ASP A 144 -9.25 5.58 22.27
N ASP A 145 -10.59 5.74 22.41
CA ASP A 145 -11.57 5.09 21.52
C ASP A 145 -11.44 5.66 20.10
N PRO A 146 -11.13 4.83 19.07
CA PRO A 146 -10.98 5.33 17.69
C PRO A 146 -12.20 6.04 17.11
N ARG A 147 -13.39 5.86 17.69
CA ARG A 147 -14.63 6.56 17.29
C ARG A 147 -14.72 7.98 17.84
N SER A 148 -13.90 8.33 18.82
CA SER A 148 -13.86 9.62 19.48
C SER A 148 -12.83 10.59 18.88
N PHE A 149 -11.92 10.08 18.03
CA PHE A 149 -10.90 10.90 17.40
C PHE A 149 -11.52 11.95 16.48
N ALA A 150 -11.29 13.22 16.79
CA ALA A 150 -11.71 14.34 15.95
C ALA A 150 -10.75 14.57 14.77
N TRP A 151 -9.48 14.18 14.93
CA TRP A 151 -8.47 14.19 13.88
C TRP A 151 -7.46 13.07 14.10
N GLN A 152 -6.94 12.49 13.01
CA GLN A 152 -5.89 11.47 13.09
C GLN A 152 -4.92 11.54 11.91
N SER A 153 -3.62 11.36 12.20
CA SER A 153 -2.55 11.30 11.19
C SER A 153 -2.73 10.17 10.18
N PHE A 154 -3.34 9.06 10.60
CA PHE A 154 -3.67 7.91 9.75
C PHE A 154 -4.68 8.21 8.64
N ASP A 155 -5.30 9.40 8.62
CA ASP A 155 -6.13 9.86 7.52
C ASP A 155 -5.36 10.68 6.47
N PHE A 156 -4.13 11.10 6.79
CA PHE A 156 -3.31 11.99 5.96
C PHE A 156 -1.95 11.36 5.71
N LEU A 157 -1.92 10.31 4.89
CA LEU A 157 -0.71 9.51 4.67
C LEU A 157 0.38 10.32 3.93
N THR A 158 1.64 10.00 4.20
CA THR A 158 2.77 10.51 3.42
C THR A 158 3.19 9.51 2.35
N ASP A 159 4.37 8.92 2.45
CA ASP A 159 4.93 7.93 1.55
C ASP A 159 4.89 6.51 2.14
N THR A 160 4.49 6.37 3.42
CA THR A 160 4.56 5.11 4.16
C THR A 160 3.19 4.65 4.67
N LEU A 161 2.93 3.34 4.61
CA LEU A 161 1.84 2.64 5.29
C LEU A 161 2.40 1.75 6.41
N LEU A 162 2.03 2.05 7.65
CA LEU A 162 2.32 1.28 8.85
C LEU A 162 1.26 0.19 9.08
N PRO A 163 1.51 -0.78 9.99
CA PRO A 163 0.48 -1.69 10.45
C PRO A 163 -0.74 -0.92 10.97
N SER A 164 -1.95 -1.46 10.77
CA SER A 164 -3.25 -0.87 11.09
C SER A 164 -3.68 0.39 10.31
N MET A 165 -2.78 1.03 9.54
CA MET A 165 -3.18 2.11 8.63
C MET A 165 -4.06 1.59 7.48
N LYS A 166 -4.92 2.46 6.97
CA LYS A 166 -5.79 2.19 5.81
C LYS A 166 -5.30 2.97 4.60
N ILE A 167 -5.03 2.29 3.49
CA ILE A 167 -4.91 2.91 2.16
C ILE A 167 -6.19 2.63 1.38
N GLY A 168 -6.74 3.65 0.70
CA GLY A 168 -7.97 3.57 -0.08
C GLY A 168 -9.06 4.54 0.39
N TRP A 169 -10.30 4.22 0.03
CA TRP A 169 -11.43 5.12 0.10
C TRP A 169 -12.36 4.82 1.27
N ASN A 170 -12.72 5.84 2.02
CA ASN A 170 -14.00 5.86 2.74
C ASN A 170 -15.04 6.48 1.79
N LEU A 171 -15.95 5.66 1.28
CA LEU A 171 -16.97 6.06 0.31
C LEU A 171 -18.08 6.92 0.95
N THR A 172 -18.23 6.82 2.27
CA THR A 172 -19.26 7.58 3.01
C THR A 172 -18.83 9.03 3.23
N SER A 173 -17.57 9.27 3.61
CA SER A 173 -17.02 10.62 3.81
C SER A 173 -16.34 11.21 2.56
N GLY A 174 -16.03 10.38 1.55
CA GLY A 174 -15.26 10.77 0.38
C GLY A 174 -13.75 10.85 0.62
N LEU A 175 -13.27 10.49 1.82
CA LEU A 175 -11.85 10.54 2.16
C LEU A 175 -11.06 9.45 1.39
N ASN A 176 -10.09 9.90 0.58
CA ASN A 176 -9.15 9.02 -0.14
C ASN A 176 -7.76 9.09 0.48
N ARG A 177 -7.28 7.96 1.01
CA ARG A 177 -5.95 7.80 1.60
C ARG A 177 -5.02 7.16 0.57
N ASN A 178 -4.05 7.93 0.07
CA ASN A 178 -3.04 7.47 -0.89
C ASN A 178 -1.64 7.72 -0.34
N LEU A 179 -0.66 6.92 -0.78
CA LEU A 179 0.74 7.24 -0.51
C LEU A 179 1.31 8.08 -1.65
N THR A 180 2.14 9.06 -1.32
CA THR A 180 2.85 9.93 -2.27
C THR A 180 4.30 10.04 -1.85
N ALA A 181 5.21 9.62 -2.74
CA ALA A 181 6.64 9.60 -2.45
C ALA A 181 7.17 11.01 -2.17
N TRP A 182 8.23 11.07 -1.37
CA TRP A 182 9.01 12.30 -1.21
C TRP A 182 9.63 12.72 -2.55
N ARG A 183 9.84 14.02 -2.74
CA ARG A 183 10.49 14.55 -3.94
C ARG A 183 11.95 14.14 -4.03
N SER A 184 12.64 14.08 -2.90
CA SER A 184 14.01 13.59 -2.80
C SER A 184 14.30 13.12 -1.36
N VAL A 185 15.51 12.64 -1.10
CA VAL A 185 15.97 12.31 0.26
C VAL A 185 16.03 13.55 1.17
N SER A 186 16.22 14.74 0.59
CA SER A 186 16.36 16.02 1.31
C SER A 186 15.07 16.87 1.32
N ASP A 187 14.04 16.47 0.57
CA ASP A 187 12.78 17.19 0.40
C ASP A 187 11.55 16.26 0.53
N PRO A 188 10.83 16.27 1.66
CA PRO A 188 9.66 15.44 1.89
C PRO A 188 8.41 15.91 1.15
N ALA A 189 8.48 17.03 0.41
CA ALA A 189 7.37 17.51 -0.40
C ALA A 189 6.86 16.40 -1.34
N PRO A 190 5.54 16.37 -1.65
CA PRO A 190 4.98 15.41 -2.58
C PRO A 190 5.70 15.45 -3.93
N SER A 191 6.11 14.27 -4.41
CA SER A 191 6.57 14.06 -5.78
C SER A 191 5.41 13.76 -6.72
N GLU A 192 5.72 13.43 -7.97
CA GLU A 192 4.74 12.91 -8.93
C GLU A 192 4.36 11.44 -8.68
N TYR A 193 5.14 10.69 -7.91
CA TYR A 193 4.94 9.27 -7.70
C TYR A 193 3.96 9.00 -6.55
N GLY A 194 2.93 8.21 -6.82
CA GLY A 194 1.92 7.83 -5.84
C GLY A 194 1.39 6.42 -6.02
N THR A 195 0.79 5.88 -4.96
CA THR A 195 0.01 4.64 -4.99
C THR A 195 -1.36 4.84 -4.35
N GLY A 196 -2.36 4.21 -4.93
CA GLY A 196 -3.75 4.36 -4.52
C GLY A 196 -4.69 3.44 -5.29
N PHE A 197 -5.95 3.42 -4.86
CA PHE A 197 -6.99 2.61 -5.48
C PHE A 197 -7.70 3.36 -6.61
N ASP A 198 -7.84 2.67 -7.74
CA ASP A 198 -8.93 2.90 -8.68
C ASP A 198 -10.13 2.08 -8.24
N VAL A 199 -11.28 2.72 -8.07
CA VAL A 199 -12.52 2.09 -7.57
C VAL A 199 -13.51 1.75 -8.69
N HIS A 200 -13.20 2.05 -9.95
CA HIS A 200 -14.06 1.65 -11.08
C HIS A 200 -14.04 0.13 -11.28
N GLY A 201 -15.19 -0.44 -11.64
CA GLY A 201 -15.35 -1.89 -11.81
C GLY A 201 -15.01 -2.64 -10.53
N ILE A 202 -14.03 -3.53 -10.58
CA ILE A 202 -13.46 -4.13 -9.37
C ILE A 202 -12.27 -3.28 -8.94
N PRO A 203 -12.20 -2.86 -7.66
CA PRO A 203 -11.11 -2.03 -7.18
C PRO A 203 -9.74 -2.66 -7.39
N GLN A 204 -8.78 -1.83 -7.83
CA GLN A 204 -7.39 -2.24 -8.04
C GLN A 204 -6.44 -1.18 -7.53
N ILE A 205 -5.26 -1.62 -7.09
CA ILE A 205 -4.17 -0.73 -6.73
C ILE A 205 -3.29 -0.43 -7.94
N PHE A 206 -2.84 0.82 -8.06
CA PHE A 206 -1.98 1.29 -9.15
C PHE A 206 -0.83 2.13 -8.62
N LEU A 207 0.26 2.15 -9.37
CA LEU A 207 1.30 3.16 -9.25
C LEU A 207 1.16 4.21 -10.35
N TRP A 208 1.33 5.47 -9.95
CA TRP A 208 1.08 6.66 -10.74
C TRP A 208 2.29 7.57 -10.79
N SER A 209 2.56 8.15 -11.96
CA SER A 209 3.45 9.31 -12.16
C SER A 209 2.56 10.44 -12.68
N GLY A 210 2.28 11.40 -11.81
CA GLY A 210 1.24 12.41 -12.03
C GLY A 210 -0.10 11.74 -12.31
N SER A 211 -0.69 12.00 -13.48
CA SER A 211 -1.95 11.38 -13.92
C SER A 211 -1.77 10.08 -14.71
N ARG A 212 -0.53 9.62 -14.95
CA ARG A 212 -0.24 8.44 -15.76
C ARG A 212 -0.06 7.21 -14.86
N ARG A 213 -0.87 6.18 -15.08
CA ARG A 213 -0.64 4.83 -14.54
C ARG A 213 0.54 4.19 -15.26
N TYR A 214 1.52 3.68 -14.53
CA TYR A 214 2.63 2.93 -15.12
C TYR A 214 2.71 1.48 -14.64
N TRP A 215 2.07 1.15 -13.53
CA TRP A 215 2.00 -0.22 -13.02
C TRP A 215 0.67 -0.50 -12.33
N ARG A 216 0.21 -1.74 -12.44
CA ARG A 216 -1.05 -2.23 -11.86
C ARG A 216 -0.76 -3.37 -10.90
N GLY A 217 -1.11 -3.21 -9.63
CA GLY A 217 -1.09 -4.30 -8.65
C GLY A 217 -2.29 -5.22 -8.75
N GLY A 218 -3.34 -4.79 -9.46
CA GLY A 218 -4.50 -5.64 -9.77
C GLY A 218 -5.52 -5.67 -8.64
N SER A 219 -6.53 -6.51 -8.80
CA SER A 219 -7.66 -6.61 -7.87
C SER A 219 -7.34 -7.60 -6.75
N TRP A 220 -8.02 -7.43 -5.61
CA TRP A 220 -7.96 -8.39 -4.51
C TRP A 220 -8.66 -9.69 -4.92
N ASN A 221 -7.96 -10.82 -4.81
CA ASN A 221 -8.50 -12.14 -5.16
C ASN A 221 -8.95 -12.97 -3.94
N GLY A 222 -9.10 -12.33 -2.77
CA GLY A 222 -9.43 -13.01 -1.51
C GLY A 222 -8.22 -13.40 -0.66
N ARG A 223 -7.02 -13.47 -1.25
CA ARG A 223 -5.76 -13.76 -0.52
C ARG A 223 -4.73 -12.63 -0.66
N GLN A 224 -4.65 -12.04 -1.86
CA GLN A 224 -3.65 -11.03 -2.22
C GLN A 224 -4.13 -10.17 -3.39
N PHE A 225 -3.36 -9.14 -3.73
CA PHE A 225 -3.53 -8.45 -5.01
C PHE A 225 -2.97 -9.31 -6.15
N SER A 226 -3.72 -9.45 -7.25
CA SER A 226 -3.39 -10.36 -8.34
C SER A 226 -2.01 -10.11 -8.98
N GLY A 227 -1.49 -8.89 -8.87
CA GLY A 227 -0.21 -8.43 -9.38
C GLY A 227 0.98 -8.59 -8.44
N ILE A 228 0.77 -9.01 -7.18
CA ILE A 228 1.82 -9.06 -6.13
C ILE A 228 1.83 -10.46 -5.51
N GLN A 229 2.60 -11.38 -6.08
CA GLN A 229 2.59 -12.79 -5.65
C GLN A 229 3.33 -13.01 -4.33
N GLU A 230 4.27 -12.12 -4.01
CA GLU A 230 5.07 -12.09 -2.78
C GLU A 230 4.24 -11.76 -1.53
N MET A 231 2.97 -11.36 -1.69
CA MET A 231 2.01 -11.23 -0.58
C MET A 231 1.55 -12.58 -0.03
N LYS A 232 1.81 -13.69 -0.73
CA LYS A 232 1.55 -15.06 -0.28
C LYS A 232 2.53 -15.44 0.83
N THR A 233 2.33 -14.90 2.02
CA THR A 233 3.14 -15.20 3.21
C THR A 233 2.23 -15.66 4.33
N ASP A 234 2.15 -16.98 4.52
CA ASP A 234 1.12 -17.56 5.39
C ASP A 234 1.33 -17.24 6.88
N ASN A 235 2.46 -16.64 7.30
CA ASN A 235 2.86 -16.61 8.73
C ASN A 235 3.33 -15.27 9.31
N VAL A 236 3.52 -14.19 8.53
CA VAL A 236 4.11 -12.94 9.07
C VAL A 236 3.09 -11.80 9.17
N PHE A 237 2.26 -11.64 8.15
CA PHE A 237 1.33 -10.52 8.01
C PHE A 237 -0.10 -11.02 7.97
N ASP A 238 -1.00 -10.35 8.69
CA ASP A 238 -2.44 -10.45 8.43
C ASP A 238 -2.85 -9.31 7.51
N MET A 239 -3.36 -9.65 6.34
CA MET A 239 -3.73 -8.71 5.30
C MET A 239 -5.25 -8.62 5.23
N VAL A 240 -5.78 -7.41 5.32
CA VAL A 240 -7.22 -7.17 5.32
C VAL A 240 -7.56 -6.26 4.16
N PHE A 241 -8.45 -6.74 3.29
CA PHE A 241 -9.07 -5.93 2.26
C PHE A 241 -10.57 -5.87 2.51
N VAL A 242 -11.09 -4.65 2.63
CA VAL A 242 -12.52 -4.37 2.73
C VAL A 242 -12.93 -3.68 1.43
N GLY A 243 -13.97 -4.17 0.78
CA GLY A 243 -14.51 -3.59 -0.45
C GLY A 243 -16.02 -3.73 -0.48
N ASP A 244 -16.70 -2.85 0.25
CA ASP A 244 -18.15 -2.79 0.39
C ASP A 244 -18.70 -1.39 0.02
N ALA A 245 -19.99 -1.14 0.29
CA ALA A 245 -20.64 0.13 -0.02
C ALA A 245 -20.14 1.33 0.84
N ARG A 246 -19.42 1.07 1.93
CA ARG A 246 -18.93 2.08 2.88
C ARG A 246 -17.45 2.39 2.68
N GLU A 247 -16.62 1.37 2.47
CA GLU A 247 -15.18 1.55 2.29
C GLU A 247 -14.54 0.54 1.32
N ILE A 248 -13.50 1.02 0.64
CA ILE A 248 -12.59 0.23 -0.20
C ILE A 248 -11.18 0.49 0.32
N VAL A 249 -10.71 -0.36 1.22
CA VAL A 249 -9.45 -0.15 1.93
C VAL A 249 -8.63 -1.42 2.04
N TYR A 250 -7.31 -1.24 2.05
CA TYR A 250 -6.35 -2.25 2.45
C TYR A 250 -5.64 -1.84 3.73
N SER A 251 -5.46 -2.80 4.61
CA SER A 251 -4.66 -2.70 5.83
C SER A 251 -3.85 -3.98 6.00
N PHE A 252 -2.77 -3.88 6.77
CA PHE A 252 -2.03 -5.05 7.23
C PHE A 252 -1.73 -4.94 8.72
N TYR A 253 -1.55 -6.08 9.36
CA TYR A 253 -1.21 -6.23 10.76
C TYR A 253 -0.06 -7.21 10.89
N MET A 254 0.72 -7.08 11.97
CA MET A 254 1.80 -8.00 12.27
C MET A 254 1.27 -9.11 13.18
N ARG A 255 1.55 -10.38 12.84
CA ARG A 255 1.20 -11.51 13.71
C ARG A 255 2.08 -11.57 14.95
N GLU A 256 3.34 -11.22 14.78
CA GLU A 256 4.31 -11.12 15.85
C GLU A 256 4.65 -9.64 16.06
N SER A 257 4.39 -9.12 17.26
CA SER A 257 4.58 -7.70 17.58
C SER A 257 6.03 -7.26 17.61
N SER A 258 6.98 -8.21 17.68
CA SER A 258 8.42 -7.96 17.59
C SER A 258 8.87 -7.58 16.17
N VAL A 259 8.14 -8.01 15.14
CA VAL A 259 8.52 -7.79 13.74
C VAL A 259 8.04 -6.43 13.28
N VAL A 260 8.99 -5.57 12.89
CA VAL A 260 8.67 -4.24 12.36
C VAL A 260 8.66 -4.28 10.83
N SER A 261 7.55 -3.84 10.23
CA SER A 261 7.42 -3.74 8.78
C SER A 261 6.60 -2.53 8.35
N ARG A 262 6.85 -2.07 7.12
CA ARG A 262 6.13 -0.97 6.47
C ARG A 262 6.08 -1.16 4.97
N LEU A 263 5.06 -0.57 4.32
CA LEU A 263 5.09 -0.30 2.88
C LEU A 263 5.55 1.14 2.67
N VAL A 264 6.41 1.37 1.68
CA VAL A 264 6.85 2.73 1.32
C VAL A 264 6.89 2.88 -0.19
N ILE A 265 6.44 4.02 -0.71
CA ILE A 265 6.69 4.42 -2.09
C ILE A 265 7.92 5.33 -2.14
N SER A 266 8.99 4.82 -2.76
CA SER A 266 10.27 5.51 -2.90
C SER A 266 10.20 6.67 -3.90
N GLN A 267 11.19 7.56 -3.87
CA GLN A 267 11.31 8.70 -4.78
C GLN A 267 11.52 8.27 -6.25
N SER A 268 11.86 7.00 -6.48
CA SER A 268 11.98 6.38 -7.81
C SER A 268 10.65 5.82 -8.34
N GLY A 269 9.57 5.91 -7.56
CA GLY A 269 8.27 5.32 -7.91
C GLY A 269 8.14 3.83 -7.61
N MET A 270 9.11 3.19 -6.95
CA MET A 270 8.97 1.81 -6.51
C MET A 270 8.20 1.74 -5.19
N LEU A 271 7.17 0.90 -5.13
CA LEU A 271 6.52 0.48 -3.89
C LEU A 271 7.31 -0.68 -3.29
N GLN A 272 7.69 -0.58 -2.02
CA GLN A 272 8.52 -1.57 -1.34
C GLN A 272 7.88 -1.97 -0.03
N ARG A 273 7.85 -3.28 0.26
CA ARG A 273 7.67 -3.78 1.62
C ARG A 273 9.04 -3.94 2.25
N LEU A 274 9.23 -3.25 3.37
CA LEU A 274 10.47 -3.32 4.13
C LEU A 274 10.20 -4.02 5.47
N VAL A 275 11.14 -4.85 5.89
CA VAL A 275 11.17 -5.51 7.20
C VAL A 275 12.47 -5.14 7.89
N TRP A 276 12.40 -4.72 9.14
CA TRP A 276 13.58 -4.41 9.93
C TRP A 276 14.23 -5.70 10.41
N ILE A 277 15.53 -5.84 10.19
CA ILE A 277 16.33 -6.97 10.68
C ILE A 277 17.22 -6.45 11.81
N GLU A 278 16.97 -6.93 13.03
CA GLU A 278 17.65 -6.44 14.23
C GLU A 278 19.14 -6.77 14.22
N GLU A 279 19.52 -7.97 13.76
CA GLU A 279 20.92 -8.43 13.79
C GLU A 279 21.85 -7.62 12.88
N SER A 280 21.31 -7.09 11.77
CA SER A 280 22.06 -6.29 10.81
C SER A 280 21.73 -4.80 10.85
N GLU A 281 20.83 -4.39 11.75
CA GLU A 281 20.35 -3.02 11.90
C GLU A 281 19.99 -2.36 10.56
N MET A 282 19.26 -3.09 9.70
CA MET A 282 18.91 -2.60 8.37
C MET A 282 17.50 -2.99 7.94
N TRP A 283 16.92 -2.13 7.09
CA TRP A 283 15.70 -2.44 6.36
C TRP A 283 16.01 -3.40 5.21
N SER A 284 15.51 -4.63 5.33
CA SER A 284 15.52 -5.61 4.26
C SER A 284 14.34 -5.40 3.32
N VAL A 285 14.59 -5.46 2.01
CA VAL A 285 13.53 -5.41 0.99
C VAL A 285 12.87 -6.78 0.91
N PHE A 286 11.66 -6.88 1.46
CA PHE A 286 10.89 -8.12 1.46
C PHE A 286 10.27 -8.39 0.08
N TRP A 287 9.68 -7.36 -0.53
CA TRP A 287 9.33 -7.34 -1.95
C TRP A 287 9.27 -5.90 -2.43
N PHE A 288 9.30 -5.70 -3.74
CA PHE A 288 9.07 -4.40 -4.36
C PHE A 288 8.30 -4.55 -5.66
N ALA A 289 7.70 -3.47 -6.12
CA ALA A 289 7.02 -3.38 -7.41
C ALA A 289 7.26 -1.99 -8.02
N PRO A 290 7.45 -1.87 -9.34
CA PRO A 290 7.65 -2.93 -10.36
C PRO A 290 8.85 -3.84 -10.09
N ASN A 291 8.78 -5.15 -10.40
CA ASN A 291 9.89 -6.10 -10.15
C ASN A 291 10.50 -6.78 -11.39
N ASP A 292 9.88 -6.69 -12.57
CA ASP A 292 10.37 -7.36 -13.78
C ASP A 292 10.03 -6.64 -15.09
N HIS A 293 10.46 -7.21 -16.22
CA HIS A 293 10.27 -6.64 -17.55
C HIS A 293 8.82 -6.58 -18.04
N CYS A 294 7.90 -7.30 -17.39
CA CYS A 294 6.46 -7.19 -17.63
C CYS A 294 5.85 -6.00 -16.85
N ASP A 295 6.49 -5.58 -15.78
CA ASP A 295 6.04 -4.51 -14.90
C ASP A 295 6.64 -3.14 -15.25
N ASN A 296 7.65 -3.08 -16.13
CA ASN A 296 8.31 -1.85 -16.59
C ASN A 296 7.38 -0.85 -17.30
N MET A 297 6.26 -1.32 -17.86
CA MET A 297 5.25 -0.50 -18.51
C MET A 297 3.89 -1.15 -18.31
N LEU A 298 2.85 -0.34 -18.13
CA LEU A 298 1.48 -0.84 -18.07
C LEU A 298 1.09 -1.52 -19.39
N SER A 299 0.68 -2.80 -19.32
CA SER A 299 0.21 -3.59 -20.46
C SER A 299 1.19 -3.65 -21.66
N PRO A 300 2.42 -4.17 -21.48
CA PRO A 300 3.45 -4.13 -22.51
C PRO A 300 3.17 -5.02 -23.72
N CYS A 301 2.26 -5.99 -23.59
CA CYS A 301 1.85 -6.92 -24.64
C CYS A 301 0.49 -6.59 -25.26
N GLY A 302 -0.08 -5.42 -24.95
CA GLY A 302 -1.33 -4.94 -25.53
C GLY A 302 -2.55 -5.85 -25.24
N PRO A 303 -3.67 -5.61 -25.95
CA PRO A 303 -4.87 -6.45 -25.89
C PRO A 303 -4.60 -7.90 -26.28
N TYR A 304 -5.13 -8.86 -25.51
CA TYR A 304 -5.04 -10.31 -25.75
C TYR A 304 -3.61 -10.87 -25.87
N GLY A 305 -2.59 -10.08 -25.53
CA GLY A 305 -1.22 -10.51 -25.35
C GLY A 305 -0.93 -10.82 -23.88
N VAL A 306 -0.08 -11.81 -23.66
CA VAL A 306 0.34 -12.29 -22.35
C VAL A 306 1.82 -12.04 -22.19
N CYS A 307 2.20 -11.44 -21.06
CA CYS A 307 3.59 -11.19 -20.74
C CYS A 307 4.21 -12.32 -19.91
N TYR A 308 5.35 -12.83 -20.37
CA TYR A 308 6.15 -13.88 -19.75
C TYR A 308 7.45 -13.26 -19.25
N PRO A 309 7.63 -13.05 -17.93
CA PRO A 309 8.75 -12.26 -17.41
C PRO A 309 10.11 -12.89 -17.67
N ASN A 310 10.17 -14.22 -17.80
CA ASN A 310 11.40 -14.99 -17.96
C ASN A 310 11.70 -15.40 -19.41
N GLU A 311 10.93 -14.90 -20.39
CA GLU A 311 11.05 -15.32 -21.79
C GLU A 311 11.51 -14.20 -22.74
N SER A 312 12.04 -14.60 -23.89
CA SER A 312 12.47 -13.71 -24.97
C SER A 312 12.06 -14.31 -26.32
N PRO A 313 11.04 -13.75 -27.01
CA PRO A 313 10.31 -12.53 -26.69
C PRO A 313 9.38 -12.69 -25.47
N LYS A 314 9.21 -11.61 -24.70
CA LYS A 314 8.38 -11.60 -23.49
C LYS A 314 6.87 -11.64 -23.76
N CYS A 315 6.43 -11.31 -24.97
CA CYS A 315 5.01 -11.26 -25.31
C CYS A 315 4.64 -12.45 -26.20
N LYS A 316 3.55 -13.15 -25.85
CA LYS A 316 2.90 -14.16 -26.68
C LYS A 316 1.41 -13.85 -26.78
N CYS A 317 0.79 -14.18 -27.91
CA CYS A 317 -0.65 -14.11 -28.02
C CYS A 317 -1.32 -15.26 -27.27
N LEU A 318 -2.53 -15.01 -26.75
CA LEU A 318 -3.39 -16.09 -26.26
C LEU A 318 -3.63 -17.13 -27.37
N GLN A 319 -3.84 -18.39 -26.98
CA GLN A 319 -4.27 -19.42 -27.94
C GLN A 319 -5.55 -18.97 -28.67
N GLY A 320 -5.60 -19.18 -29.98
CA GLY A 320 -6.68 -18.70 -30.86
C GLY A 320 -6.53 -17.23 -31.29
N PHE A 321 -5.38 -16.60 -31.03
CA PHE A 321 -5.07 -15.23 -31.44
C PHE A 321 -3.72 -15.15 -32.18
N HIS A 322 -3.55 -14.12 -33.00
CA HIS A 322 -2.31 -13.78 -33.69
C HIS A 322 -1.97 -12.29 -33.54
N PRO A 323 -0.71 -11.87 -33.75
CA PRO A 323 -0.32 -10.48 -33.61
C PRO A 323 -1.12 -9.56 -34.53
N LYS A 324 -1.66 -8.47 -33.97
CA LYS A 324 -2.41 -7.46 -34.75
C LYS A 324 -1.52 -6.78 -35.79
N ASN A 325 -0.25 -6.56 -35.42
CA ASN A 325 0.77 -5.96 -36.26
C ASN A 325 2.03 -6.84 -36.26
N PRO A 326 2.17 -7.77 -37.23
CA PRO A 326 3.30 -8.69 -37.28
C PRO A 326 4.66 -7.98 -37.37
N ARG A 327 4.74 -6.84 -38.08
CA ARG A 327 6.00 -6.10 -38.21
C ARG A 327 6.50 -5.53 -36.89
N SER A 328 5.62 -4.89 -36.12
CA SER A 328 5.97 -4.42 -34.77
C SER A 328 6.27 -5.58 -33.83
N TRP A 329 5.50 -6.67 -33.94
CA TRP A 329 5.70 -7.87 -33.12
C TRP A 329 7.08 -8.52 -33.33
N ASP A 330 7.52 -8.63 -34.59
CA ASP A 330 8.86 -9.13 -34.95
C ASP A 330 9.99 -8.23 -34.41
N LEU A 331 9.71 -6.93 -34.27
CA LEU A 331 10.59 -5.95 -33.62
C LEU A 331 10.46 -5.93 -32.10
N ARG A 332 9.71 -6.88 -31.52
CA ARG A 332 9.45 -7.04 -30.07
C ARG A 332 8.63 -5.89 -29.47
N ASP A 333 7.89 -5.16 -30.29
CA ASP A 333 6.87 -4.21 -29.86
C ASP A 333 5.50 -4.90 -29.83
N GLY A 334 5.07 -5.29 -28.63
CA GLY A 334 3.79 -5.95 -28.38
C GLY A 334 2.64 -4.99 -28.09
N THR A 335 2.82 -3.67 -28.17
CA THR A 335 1.82 -2.68 -27.71
C THR A 335 0.49 -2.76 -28.46
N ASP A 336 0.52 -3.11 -29.74
CA ASP A 336 -0.68 -3.31 -30.57
C ASP A 336 -1.51 -4.55 -30.17
N GLY A 337 -0.90 -5.47 -29.42
CA GLY A 337 -1.52 -6.71 -28.97
C GLY A 337 -1.86 -7.70 -30.08
N CYS A 338 -2.88 -8.51 -29.81
CA CYS A 338 -3.29 -9.64 -30.63
C CYS A 338 -4.77 -9.54 -31.00
N VAL A 339 -5.16 -10.22 -32.08
CA VAL A 339 -6.55 -10.33 -32.56
C VAL A 339 -6.91 -11.80 -32.77
N ARG A 340 -8.20 -12.11 -32.71
CA ARG A 340 -8.70 -13.49 -32.84
C ARG A 340 -8.39 -14.05 -34.23
N ASN A 341 -8.08 -15.33 -34.28
CA ASN A 341 -7.97 -16.08 -35.54
C ASN A 341 -9.36 -16.25 -36.16
N THR A 342 -10.32 -16.71 -35.35
CA THR A 342 -11.69 -17.00 -35.79
C THR A 342 -12.69 -16.10 -35.07
N ALA A 343 -13.68 -15.59 -35.80
CA ALA A 343 -14.78 -14.81 -35.23
C ALA A 343 -15.66 -15.71 -34.33
N LEU A 344 -16.16 -15.14 -33.23
CA LEU A 344 -17.07 -15.84 -32.33
C LEU A 344 -18.43 -16.09 -33.00
N ASP A 345 -19.02 -17.24 -32.72
CA ASP A 345 -20.33 -17.67 -33.22
C ASP A 345 -21.33 -17.82 -32.04
N CYS A 346 -21.49 -16.72 -31.31
CA CYS A 346 -22.35 -16.68 -30.13
C CYS A 346 -23.81 -17.04 -30.42
N ARG A 347 -24.35 -16.62 -31.57
CA ARG A 347 -25.78 -16.82 -31.90
C ARG A 347 -26.15 -18.29 -31.99
N ASN A 348 -25.24 -19.12 -32.48
CA ASN A 348 -25.44 -20.56 -32.55
C ASN A 348 -24.97 -21.28 -31.28
N GLY A 349 -24.39 -20.56 -30.30
CA GLY A 349 -23.95 -21.10 -29.03
C GLY A 349 -22.76 -22.07 -29.12
N THR A 350 -21.99 -22.02 -30.20
CA THR A 350 -20.90 -22.95 -30.50
C THR A 350 -19.57 -22.57 -29.85
N ASP A 351 -19.43 -21.31 -29.43
CA ASP A 351 -18.25 -20.83 -28.70
C ASP A 351 -17.97 -21.69 -27.45
N GLY A 352 -16.70 -21.77 -27.07
CA GLY A 352 -16.27 -22.37 -25.81
C GLY A 352 -15.24 -21.51 -25.11
N PHE A 353 -14.54 -22.12 -24.15
CA PHE A 353 -13.58 -21.42 -23.31
C PHE A 353 -12.30 -22.23 -23.20
N ILE A 354 -11.15 -21.54 -23.20
CA ILE A 354 -9.88 -22.12 -22.79
C ILE A 354 -9.55 -21.63 -21.39
N THR A 355 -8.91 -22.48 -20.61
CA THR A 355 -8.34 -22.09 -19.32
C THR A 355 -6.93 -21.58 -19.55
N LEU A 356 -6.66 -20.35 -19.09
CA LEU A 356 -5.31 -19.83 -18.92
C LEU A 356 -5.02 -19.76 -17.42
N SER A 357 -4.12 -20.63 -16.98
CA SER A 357 -3.78 -20.78 -15.57
C SER A 357 -2.57 -19.96 -15.15
N SER A 358 -2.48 -19.70 -13.85
CA SER A 358 -1.35 -19.02 -13.21
C SER A 358 -1.07 -17.61 -13.75
N VAL A 359 -2.11 -16.79 -13.92
CA VAL A 359 -1.95 -15.42 -14.42
C VAL A 359 -2.31 -14.33 -13.41
N LYS A 360 -1.69 -13.18 -13.59
CA LYS A 360 -2.27 -11.88 -13.23
C LYS A 360 -3.48 -11.67 -14.15
N ILE A 361 -4.67 -11.74 -13.57
CA ILE A 361 -5.91 -11.58 -14.33
C ILE A 361 -5.97 -10.20 -15.02
N PRO A 362 -6.68 -10.04 -16.15
CA PRO A 362 -6.73 -8.80 -16.91
C PRO A 362 -7.23 -7.59 -16.11
N HIS A 363 -7.05 -6.39 -16.67
CA HIS A 363 -7.57 -5.15 -16.10
C HIS A 363 -9.08 -5.24 -15.79
N THR A 364 -9.50 -4.89 -14.55
CA THR A 364 -10.87 -5.08 -14.06
C THR A 364 -11.70 -3.79 -13.91
N SER A 365 -11.23 -2.65 -14.43
CA SER A 365 -11.98 -1.37 -14.30
C SER A 365 -13.29 -1.34 -15.08
N THR A 366 -13.40 -2.17 -16.12
CA THR A 366 -14.58 -2.32 -16.99
C THR A 366 -15.22 -3.71 -16.90
N SER A 367 -14.82 -4.52 -15.90
CA SER A 367 -15.42 -5.84 -15.67
C SER A 367 -16.64 -5.76 -14.76
N MET A 368 -17.56 -6.71 -14.93
CA MET A 368 -18.67 -6.94 -14.00
C MET A 368 -18.24 -7.92 -12.91
N VAL A 369 -18.77 -7.76 -11.70
CA VAL A 369 -18.51 -8.67 -10.58
C VAL A 369 -19.81 -9.04 -9.87
N ASP A 370 -19.97 -10.33 -9.60
CA ASP A 370 -20.99 -10.86 -8.69
C ASP A 370 -20.32 -11.84 -7.72
N ARG A 371 -20.23 -11.47 -6.44
CA ARG A 371 -19.53 -12.29 -5.43
C ARG A 371 -20.35 -13.48 -4.94
N SER A 372 -21.63 -13.56 -5.27
CA SER A 372 -22.53 -14.63 -4.84
C SER A 372 -22.56 -15.81 -5.82
N MET A 373 -22.21 -15.57 -7.09
CA MET A 373 -22.27 -16.59 -8.14
C MET A 373 -21.19 -17.66 -8.00
N SER A 374 -21.53 -18.89 -8.40
CA SER A 374 -20.57 -19.97 -8.63
C SER A 374 -19.81 -19.78 -9.95
N LEU A 375 -18.73 -20.52 -10.13
CA LEU A 375 -17.96 -20.48 -11.38
C LEU A 375 -18.74 -21.07 -12.56
N GLU A 376 -19.56 -22.09 -12.32
CA GLU A 376 -20.44 -22.72 -13.32
C GLU A 376 -21.55 -21.76 -13.76
N GLU A 377 -22.15 -21.03 -12.81
CA GLU A 377 -23.11 -19.97 -13.11
C GLU A 377 -22.44 -18.84 -13.91
N CYS A 378 -21.19 -18.52 -13.58
CA CYS A 378 -20.39 -17.51 -14.28
C CYS A 378 -20.12 -17.91 -15.74
N GLU A 379 -19.75 -19.18 -15.99
CA GLU A 379 -19.63 -19.71 -17.35
C GLU A 379 -20.94 -19.61 -18.11
N ALA A 380 -22.04 -20.09 -17.50
CA ALA A 380 -23.35 -20.10 -18.14
C ALA A 380 -23.86 -18.69 -18.48
N LEU A 381 -23.54 -17.70 -17.65
CA LEU A 381 -23.84 -16.29 -17.89
C LEU A 381 -22.97 -15.72 -19.02
N CYS A 382 -21.66 -15.95 -18.97
CA CYS A 382 -20.74 -15.50 -20.01
C CYS A 382 -21.08 -16.10 -21.38
N ARG A 383 -21.41 -17.39 -21.44
CA ARG A 383 -21.81 -18.09 -22.68
C ARG A 383 -23.04 -17.45 -23.33
N ARG A 384 -24.06 -17.09 -22.52
CA ARG A 384 -25.29 -16.41 -22.96
C ARG A 384 -25.07 -14.96 -23.37
N ASN A 385 -24.10 -14.28 -22.77
CA ASN A 385 -23.77 -12.89 -23.09
C ASN A 385 -22.77 -12.82 -24.26
N CYS A 386 -23.22 -12.50 -25.47
CA CYS A 386 -22.34 -12.41 -26.65
C CYS A 386 -21.24 -11.34 -26.57
N SER A 387 -21.34 -10.40 -25.64
CA SER A 387 -20.29 -9.41 -25.39
C SER A 387 -19.20 -9.95 -24.48
N CYS A 388 -19.45 -11.04 -23.73
CA CYS A 388 -18.48 -11.65 -22.83
C CYS A 388 -17.24 -12.14 -23.61
N LYS A 389 -16.06 -11.76 -23.15
CA LYS A 389 -14.76 -12.15 -23.71
C LYS A 389 -14.01 -13.15 -22.82
N ALA A 390 -14.19 -13.06 -21.51
CA ALA A 390 -13.63 -13.99 -20.54
C ALA A 390 -14.39 -13.92 -19.22
N TYR A 391 -14.22 -14.95 -18.39
CA TYR A 391 -14.66 -14.94 -17.00
C TYR A 391 -13.60 -15.56 -16.07
N ALA A 392 -13.72 -15.30 -14.77
CA ALA A 392 -12.87 -15.89 -13.73
C ALA A 392 -13.57 -15.83 -12.37
N SER A 393 -13.05 -16.58 -11.40
CA SER A 393 -13.54 -16.47 -10.02
C SER A 393 -13.17 -15.13 -9.39
N ALA A 394 -14.02 -14.56 -8.54
CA ALA A 394 -13.70 -13.30 -7.86
C ALA A 394 -12.86 -13.51 -6.59
N ASN A 395 -12.94 -14.69 -6.00
CA ASN A 395 -12.28 -15.07 -4.76
C ASN A 395 -11.70 -16.50 -4.86
N ILE A 396 -10.40 -16.63 -4.62
CA ILE A 396 -9.67 -17.91 -4.63
C ILE A 396 -9.30 -18.39 -3.21
N SER A 397 -9.87 -17.78 -2.16
CA SER A 397 -9.51 -18.09 -0.77
C SER A 397 -10.02 -19.47 -0.30
N GLY A 398 -11.11 -19.98 -0.87
CA GLY A 398 -11.73 -21.25 -0.49
C GLY A 398 -10.86 -22.47 -0.76
N SER A 399 -10.92 -23.47 0.14
CA SER A 399 -10.20 -24.75 0.03
C SER A 399 -10.86 -25.75 -0.92
N GLU A 400 -12.17 -25.62 -1.18
CA GLU A 400 -12.94 -26.60 -1.97
C GLU A 400 -13.62 -26.01 -3.21
N SER A 401 -13.84 -24.68 -3.27
CA SER A 401 -14.27 -23.99 -4.48
C SER A 401 -13.91 -22.51 -4.42
N SER A 402 -13.38 -21.99 -5.53
CA SER A 402 -13.30 -20.55 -5.76
C SER A 402 -14.71 -19.97 -5.89
N SER A 403 -14.96 -18.80 -5.35
CA SER A 403 -16.29 -18.18 -5.32
C SER A 403 -16.34 -16.83 -6.02
N GLY A 404 -17.55 -16.42 -6.39
CA GLY A 404 -17.81 -15.20 -7.12
C GLY A 404 -17.40 -15.28 -8.60
N CYS A 405 -17.88 -14.32 -9.37
CA CYS A 405 -17.79 -14.26 -10.81
C CYS A 405 -17.27 -12.89 -11.24
N ILE A 406 -16.22 -12.87 -12.05
CA ILE A 406 -15.75 -11.71 -12.80
C ILE A 406 -16.02 -11.96 -14.28
N ILE A 407 -16.65 -11.01 -14.96
CA ILE A 407 -16.89 -11.08 -16.42
C ILE A 407 -16.28 -9.87 -17.11
N TRP A 408 -15.46 -10.13 -18.12
CA TRP A 408 -14.93 -9.10 -19.02
C TRP A 408 -15.78 -9.02 -20.29
N THR A 409 -16.20 -7.81 -20.64
CA THR A 409 -16.90 -7.52 -21.90
C THR A 409 -16.06 -6.68 -22.87
N THR A 410 -14.95 -6.12 -22.38
CA THR A 410 -13.96 -5.37 -23.16
C THR A 410 -12.75 -6.23 -23.50
N GLU A 411 -11.81 -5.67 -24.26
CA GLU A 411 -10.53 -6.32 -24.53
C GLU A 411 -9.78 -6.66 -23.23
N LEU A 412 -9.05 -7.77 -23.24
CA LEU A 412 -8.30 -8.25 -22.09
C LEU A 412 -6.88 -7.66 -22.15
N THR A 413 -6.52 -6.82 -21.19
CA THR A 413 -5.23 -6.12 -21.17
C THR A 413 -4.47 -6.40 -19.89
N ASP A 414 -3.14 -6.22 -19.93
CA ASP A 414 -2.24 -6.34 -18.78
C ASP A 414 -2.23 -7.73 -18.12
N ILE A 415 -2.23 -8.78 -18.95
CA ILE A 415 -2.09 -10.17 -18.51
C ILE A 415 -0.59 -10.50 -18.36
N LYS A 416 -0.23 -11.12 -17.24
CA LYS A 416 1.13 -11.57 -16.95
C LYS A 416 1.10 -13.01 -16.43
N MET A 417 2.01 -13.84 -16.90
CA MET A 417 2.19 -15.21 -16.41
C MET A 417 3.03 -15.22 -15.14
N TYR A 418 2.66 -16.13 -14.23
CA TYR A 418 3.42 -16.50 -13.07
C TYR A 418 3.85 -17.95 -13.14
N ASP A 419 4.74 -18.34 -12.24
CA ASP A 419 5.13 -19.73 -12.05
C ASP A 419 3.93 -20.60 -11.63
N SER A 420 3.99 -21.87 -12.01
CA SER A 420 2.94 -22.86 -11.72
C SER A 420 2.55 -22.87 -10.24
N GLY A 421 1.26 -22.75 -9.96
CA GLY A 421 0.71 -22.74 -8.59
C GLY A 421 0.62 -21.36 -7.93
N SER A 422 0.96 -20.30 -8.67
CA SER A 422 0.73 -18.89 -8.31
C SER A 422 -0.34 -18.29 -9.22
N GLY A 423 -0.75 -17.04 -8.98
CA GLY A 423 -1.74 -16.36 -9.82
C GLY A 423 -3.15 -16.93 -9.70
N GLN A 424 -3.91 -16.82 -10.78
CA GLN A 424 -5.31 -17.23 -10.84
C GLN A 424 -5.67 -17.71 -12.26
N ASP A 425 -6.64 -18.61 -12.36
CA ASP A 425 -7.17 -19.07 -13.63
C ASP A 425 -8.16 -18.05 -14.24
N ILE A 426 -8.07 -17.88 -15.55
CA ILE A 426 -9.05 -17.14 -16.35
C ILE A 426 -9.56 -18.02 -17.50
N TYR A 427 -10.82 -17.87 -17.85
CA TYR A 427 -11.49 -18.64 -18.91
C TYR A 427 -11.78 -17.72 -20.09
N VAL A 428 -10.99 -17.84 -21.15
CA VAL A 428 -11.07 -16.96 -22.33
C VAL A 428 -11.96 -17.58 -23.39
N ARG A 429 -12.98 -16.84 -23.82
CA ARG A 429 -13.92 -17.30 -24.85
C ARG A 429 -13.22 -17.46 -26.19
N LEU A 430 -13.43 -18.57 -26.89
CA LEU A 430 -12.94 -18.83 -28.25
C LEU A 430 -14.03 -19.42 -29.14
N ALA A 431 -13.85 -19.28 -30.46
CA ALA A 431 -14.66 -20.00 -31.42
C ALA A 431 -14.36 -21.50 -31.35
N ALA A 432 -15.33 -22.35 -31.68
CA ALA A 432 -15.17 -23.81 -31.63
C ALA A 432 -13.94 -24.33 -32.39
N ALA A 433 -13.62 -23.71 -33.54
CA ALA A 433 -12.48 -24.08 -34.37
C ALA A 433 -11.12 -23.91 -33.67
N ASP A 434 -11.01 -22.98 -32.72
CA ASP A 434 -9.76 -22.65 -32.03
C ASP A 434 -9.59 -23.41 -30.70
N LEU A 435 -10.60 -24.18 -30.26
CA LEU A 435 -10.56 -25.00 -29.04
C LEU A 435 -9.81 -26.33 -29.24
N GLY A 436 -9.76 -26.83 -30.48
CA GLY A 436 -9.28 -28.17 -30.84
C GLY A 436 -7.81 -28.25 -31.28
N THR A 437 -7.08 -27.14 -31.35
CA THR A 437 -5.66 -27.14 -31.73
C THR A 437 -4.77 -27.48 -30.52
N PHE A 438 -4.88 -28.71 -30.01
CA PHE A 438 -3.76 -29.33 -29.27
C PHE A 438 -2.79 -29.90 -30.30
N ASP A 439 -1.92 -29.07 -30.85
CA ASP A 439 -0.70 -29.59 -31.42
C ASP A 439 0.32 -29.76 -30.28
N GLN A 440 0.61 -31.04 -30.02
CA GLN A 440 1.79 -31.50 -29.31
C GLN A 440 3.05 -30.90 -29.95
N PHE A 441 3.45 -29.71 -29.51
CA PHE A 441 4.85 -29.31 -29.56
C PHE A 441 5.28 -28.91 -28.16
N SER A 442 5.48 -29.96 -27.37
CA SER A 442 6.55 -30.00 -26.37
C SER A 442 7.85 -29.54 -27.03
N TRP A 443 8.46 -28.51 -26.47
CA TRP A 443 9.90 -28.29 -26.50
C TRP A 443 10.37 -27.97 -25.09
#